data_AF-A0A9D6JAN6-F1
#
_entry.id   AF-A0A9D6JAN6-F1
#
_cell.length_a   1.000
_cell.length_b   1.000
_cell.length_c   1.000
_cell.angle_alpha   90.00
_cell.angle_beta   90.00
_cell.angle_gamma   90.00
#
_symmetry.space_group_name_H-M   'P 1'
#
loop_
_entity.id
_entity.type
_entity.pdbx_description
1 polymer ?
#
loop_
_entity_poly.entity_id
_entity_poly.type
_entity_poly.pdbx_seq_one_letter_code
_entity_poly.pdbx_strand_id
1 'polypeptide(L)'
;LQYVDIRKRHRGKNEGRWHEWQLATSVAKSFNKLKPYLGLKYNTVSFRFKVRENNELLQQGTYEEDQPIGLFLGTDVYFGRYEDVIVNVEGSYLNGTEVSVAVAYTF
;
A
#
# COMPACT_ATOMS: atom_id res chain seq x y z
N LEU A 1 -8.15 4.65 4.66
CA LEU A 1 -8.33 4.88 3.20
C LEU A 1 -7.06 5.58 2.73
N GLN A 2 -6.19 4.83 2.06
CA GLN A 2 -4.91 5.34 1.57
C GLN A 2 -4.96 5.37 0.04
N TYR A 3 -4.61 6.52 -0.52
CA TYR A 3 -4.61 6.79 -1.96
C TYR A 3 -3.24 7.32 -2.35
N VAL A 4 -2.61 6.68 -3.34
CA VAL A 4 -1.32 7.09 -3.88
C VAL A 4 -1.45 7.23 -5.41
N ASP A 5 -1.11 8.42 -5.92
CA ASP A 5 -1.08 8.73 -7.35
C ASP A 5 0.30 9.27 -7.73
N ILE A 6 1.10 8.44 -8.40
CA ILE A 6 2.43 8.83 -8.88
C ILE A 6 2.31 9.20 -10.36
N ARG A 7 2.44 10.49 -10.65
CA ARG A 7 2.40 11.04 -12.01
C ARG A 7 3.78 11.49 -12.46
N LYS A 8 4.33 10.88 -13.51
CA LYS A 8 5.48 11.44 -14.25
C LYS A 8 5.00 11.94 -15.62
N ARG A 9 4.83 13.25 -15.76
CA ARG A 9 4.34 13.91 -16.99
C ARG A 9 5.47 14.67 -17.68
N HIS A 10 5.87 14.23 -18.88
CA HIS A 10 6.61 15.08 -19.82
C HIS A 10 6.01 14.93 -21.22
N ARG A 11 5.68 16.06 -21.86
CA ARG A 11 5.18 16.11 -23.25
C ARG A 11 6.20 15.41 -24.17
N GLY A 12 5.74 14.42 -24.94
CA GLY A 12 6.54 13.69 -25.93
C GLY A 12 7.34 12.49 -25.40
N LYS A 13 7.13 12.04 -24.15
CA LYS A 13 7.87 10.91 -23.55
C LYS A 13 6.92 9.84 -23.00
N ASN A 14 7.51 8.67 -22.71
CA ASN A 14 6.85 7.55 -22.05
C ASN A 14 6.15 8.00 -20.75
N GLU A 15 4.91 7.56 -20.56
CA GLU A 15 4.07 7.89 -19.41
C GLU A 15 3.73 6.60 -18.66
N GLY A 16 3.94 6.60 -17.35
CA GLY A 16 3.46 5.56 -16.44
C GLY A 16 2.56 6.20 -15.40
N ARG A 17 1.37 5.62 -15.19
CA ARG A 17 0.42 6.01 -14.16
C ARG A 17 0.17 4.83 -13.24
N TRP A 18 0.52 4.99 -11.98
CA TRP A 18 0.24 4.02 -10.92
C TRP A 18 -0.89 4.58 -10.05
N HIS A 19 -1.98 3.83 -9.93
CA HIS A 19 -3.08 4.13 -9.04
C HIS A 19 -3.28 2.95 -8.10
N GLU A 20 -3.33 3.24 -6.80
CA GLU A 20 -3.52 2.23 -5.78
C GLU A 20 -4.54 2.70 -4.76
N TRP A 21 -5.43 1.78 -4.38
CA TRP A 21 -6.50 2.01 -3.44
C TRP A 21 -6.56 0.88 -2.42
N GLN A 22 -6.38 1.24 -1.15
CA GLN A 22 -6.41 0.27 -0.05
C GLN A 22 -7.46 0.61 1.01
N LEU A 23 -8.18 -0.43 1.42
CA LEU A 23 -9.12 -0.41 2.54
C LEU A 23 -8.88 -1.63 3.42
N ALA A 24 -8.81 -1.46 4.73
CA ALA A 24 -8.59 -2.56 5.65
C ALA A 24 -9.57 -2.48 6.83
N THR A 25 -9.97 -3.64 7.32
CA THR A 25 -10.68 -3.80 8.59
C THR A 25 -9.98 -4.86 9.42
N SER A 26 -9.88 -4.64 10.73
CA SER A 26 -9.14 -5.51 11.64
C SER A 26 -9.77 -5.59 13.01
N VAL A 27 -9.54 -6.72 13.68
CA VAL A 27 -9.72 -6.86 15.12
C VAL A 27 -8.35 -6.79 15.78
N ALA A 28 -8.24 -5.98 16.83
CA ALA A 28 -7.00 -5.78 17.57
C ALA A 28 -7.24 -6.02 19.06
N LYS A 29 -6.20 -6.46 19.77
CA LYS A 29 -6.23 -6.59 21.23
C LYS A 29 -4.98 -5.96 21.84
N SER A 30 -5.17 -5.03 22.76
CA SER A 30 -4.05 -4.37 23.44
C SER A 30 -3.54 -5.19 24.61
N PHE A 31 -2.22 -5.35 24.67
CA PHE A 31 -1.45 -6.00 25.74
C PHE A 31 -0.29 -5.09 26.15
N ASN A 32 -0.55 -4.12 27.03
CA ASN A 32 0.44 -3.13 27.43
C ASN A 32 1.04 -2.45 26.18
N LYS A 33 2.35 -2.60 25.96
CA LYS A 33 3.08 -2.04 24.82
C LYS A 33 2.92 -2.78 23.49
N LEU A 34 2.15 -3.87 23.45
CA LEU A 34 1.96 -4.67 22.26
C LEU A 34 0.48 -4.69 21.87
N LYS A 35 0.19 -4.49 20.60
CA LYS A 35 -1.18 -4.57 20.07
C LYS A 35 -1.18 -5.39 18.78
N PRO A 36 -1.23 -6.72 18.88
CA PRO A 36 -1.45 -7.59 17.74
C PRO A 36 -2.85 -7.35 17.15
N TYR A 37 -2.93 -7.48 15.83
CA TYR A 37 -4.16 -7.36 15.08
C TYR A 37 -4.19 -8.32 13.89
N LEU A 38 -5.38 -8.70 13.48
CA LEU A 38 -5.63 -9.51 12.29
C LEU A 38 -6.84 -8.97 11.55
N GLY A 39 -6.86 -9.10 10.23
CA GLY A 39 -7.92 -8.48 9.45
C GLY A 39 -7.99 -8.90 7.99
N LEU A 40 -8.92 -8.25 7.30
CA LEU A 40 -9.10 -8.35 5.86
C LEU A 40 -8.74 -7.02 5.23
N LYS A 41 -7.88 -7.08 4.21
CA LYS A 41 -7.48 -5.93 3.41
C LYS A 41 -8.06 -6.11 2.01
N TYR A 42 -8.60 -5.04 1.48
CA TYR A 42 -8.95 -4.84 0.08
C TYR A 42 -7.88 -3.93 -0.55
N ASN A 43 -7.24 -4.35 -1.62
CA ASN A 43 -6.32 -3.55 -2.43
C ASN A 43 -6.73 -3.62 -3.90
N THR A 44 -6.66 -2.51 -4.61
CA THR A 44 -6.75 -2.50 -6.08
C THR A 44 -5.62 -1.66 -6.64
N VAL A 45 -4.77 -2.30 -7.45
CA VAL A 45 -3.73 -1.65 -8.22
C VAL A 45 -4.16 -1.55 -9.69
N SER A 46 -4.03 -0.34 -10.24
CA SER A 46 -4.20 -0.07 -11.66
C SER A 46 -2.94 0.61 -12.19
N PHE A 47 -2.27 -0.04 -13.14
CA PHE A 47 -1.12 0.53 -13.83
C PHE A 47 -1.43 0.78 -15.30
N ARG A 48 -1.27 2.02 -15.77
CA ARG A 48 -1.41 2.38 -17.19
C ARG A 48 -0.08 2.88 -17.72
N PHE A 49 0.38 2.32 -18.83
CA PHE A 49 1.59 2.78 -19.50
C PHE A 49 1.31 3.21 -20.94
N LYS A 50 2.07 4.20 -21.40
CA LYS A 50 2.10 4.66 -22.78
C LYS A 50 3.55 4.85 -23.20
N VAL A 51 3.97 4.14 -24.24
CA VAL A 51 5.29 4.27 -24.86
C VAL A 51 5.13 5.10 -26.12
N ARG A 52 5.91 6.18 -26.23
CA ARG A 52 5.90 7.09 -27.38
C ARG A 52 7.31 7.33 -27.88
N GLU A 53 7.48 7.29 -29.19
CA GLU A 53 8.71 7.66 -29.89
C GLU A 53 8.34 8.66 -30.99
N ASN A 54 9.07 9.77 -31.10
CA ASN A 54 8.80 10.82 -32.10
C ASN A 54 7.33 11.30 -32.15
N ASN A 55 6.67 11.41 -30.99
CA ASN A 55 5.24 11.69 -30.81
C ASN A 55 4.24 10.62 -31.31
N GLU A 56 4.70 9.52 -31.92
CA GLU A 56 3.88 8.37 -32.28
C GLU A 56 3.69 7.45 -31.07
N LEU A 57 2.48 6.87 -30.94
CA LEU A 57 2.15 5.92 -29.89
C LEU A 57 2.53 4.51 -30.36
N LEU A 58 3.61 3.96 -29.79
CA LEU A 58 4.07 2.61 -30.14
C LEU A 58 3.30 1.54 -29.38
N GLN A 59 3.10 1.75 -28.09
CA GLN A 59 2.48 0.76 -27.22
C GLN A 59 1.71 1.44 -26.10
N GLN A 60 0.56 0.89 -25.78
CA GLN A 60 -0.17 1.23 -24.57
C GLN A 60 -0.71 -0.05 -23.96
N GLY A 61 -0.79 -0.07 -22.64
CA GLY A 61 -1.38 -1.17 -21.91
C GLY A 61 -1.93 -0.70 -20.58
N THR A 62 -2.91 -1.47 -20.10
CA THR A 62 -3.48 -1.34 -18.78
C THR A 62 -3.30 -2.68 -18.09
N TYR A 63 -2.78 -2.63 -16.87
CA TYR A 63 -2.75 -3.75 -15.95
C TYR A 63 -3.70 -3.41 -14.80
N GLU A 64 -4.63 -4.33 -14.54
CA GLU A 64 -5.55 -4.31 -13.39
C GLU A 64 -5.35 -5.60 -12.62
N GLU A 65 -5.38 -5.51 -11.31
CA GLU A 65 -5.11 -6.62 -10.40
C GLU A 65 -6.37 -7.49 -10.18
N ASP A 66 -6.23 -8.81 -10.33
CA ASP A 66 -7.38 -9.75 -10.36
C ASP A 66 -7.93 -10.13 -8.98
N GLN A 67 -7.09 -10.17 -7.94
CA GLN A 67 -7.49 -10.57 -6.58
C GLN A 67 -7.32 -9.41 -5.59
N PRO A 68 -8.42 -8.70 -5.27
CA PRO A 68 -8.29 -7.49 -4.49
C PRO A 68 -8.47 -7.71 -2.98
N ILE A 69 -8.73 -8.93 -2.49
CA ILE A 69 -9.00 -9.17 -1.05
C ILE A 69 -8.05 -10.22 -0.50
N GLY A 70 -7.49 -9.93 0.67
CA GLY A 70 -6.53 -10.81 1.33
C GLY A 70 -6.54 -10.66 2.85
N LEU A 71 -5.98 -11.66 3.52
CA LEU A 71 -5.79 -11.64 4.96
C LEU A 71 -4.51 -10.87 5.31
N PHE A 72 -4.53 -10.17 6.43
CA PHE A 72 -3.33 -9.57 7.00
C PHE A 72 -3.28 -9.76 8.51
N LEU A 73 -2.06 -9.78 9.04
CA LEU A 73 -1.78 -9.82 10.47
C LEU A 73 -0.61 -8.89 10.77
N GLY A 74 -0.65 -8.25 11.92
CA GLY A 74 0.43 -7.37 12.32
C GLY A 74 0.43 -7.11 13.81
N THR A 75 1.39 -6.31 14.24
CA THR A 75 1.51 -5.87 15.62
C THR A 75 2.03 -4.45 15.66
N ASP A 76 1.42 -3.64 16.52
CA ASP A 76 1.97 -2.36 16.94
C ASP A 76 2.80 -2.57 18.21
N VAL A 77 3.97 -1.93 18.27
CA VAL A 77 4.84 -1.87 19.43
C VAL A 77 5.00 -0.41 19.84
N TYR A 78 4.57 -0.10 21.07
CA TYR A 78 4.60 1.25 21.61
C TYR A 78 5.89 1.48 22.41
N PHE A 79 6.60 2.55 22.06
CA PHE A 79 7.85 2.98 22.67
C PHE A 79 7.73 4.38 23.28
N GLY A 80 8.70 4.71 24.13
CA GLY A 80 8.72 5.97 24.88
C GLY A 80 7.97 5.89 26.21
N ARG A 81 8.07 6.96 27.00
CA ARG A 81 7.42 7.05 28.32
C ARG A 81 5.92 7.33 28.17
N TYR A 82 5.53 7.94 27.06
CA TYR A 82 4.17 8.35 26.77
C TYR A 82 3.57 7.59 25.57
N GLU A 83 4.20 6.49 25.13
CA GLU A 83 3.75 5.70 23.97
C GLU A 83 3.68 6.52 22.67
N ASP A 84 4.58 7.51 22.59
CA ASP A 84 4.67 8.53 21.54
C ASP A 84 5.24 7.98 20.23
N VAL A 85 5.98 6.87 20.28
CA VAL A 85 6.53 6.20 19.10
C VAL A 85 5.84 4.85 18.92
N ILE A 86 5.28 4.62 17.74
CA ILE A 86 4.64 3.35 17.37
C ILE A 86 5.43 2.73 16.23
N VAL A 87 5.97 1.54 16.45
CA VAL A 87 6.54 0.71 15.39
C VAL A 87 5.50 -0.33 15.00
N ASN A 88 5.15 -0.34 13.73
CA ASN A 88 4.19 -1.26 13.15
C ASN A 88 4.92 -2.27 12.27
N VAL A 89 4.61 -3.55 12.43
CA VAL A 89 5.04 -4.62 11.53
C VAL A 89 3.81 -5.38 11.08
N GLU A 90 3.63 -5.52 9.77
CA GLU A 90 2.47 -6.15 9.18
C GLU A 90 2.87 -7.11 8.05
N GLY A 91 2.28 -8.29 8.04
CA GLY A 91 2.32 -9.23 6.92
C GLY A 91 0.95 -9.36 6.25
N SER A 92 0.91 -9.34 4.93
CA SER A 92 -0.33 -9.55 4.14
C SER A 92 -0.17 -10.67 3.11
N TYR A 93 -1.29 -11.35 2.85
CA TYR A 93 -1.48 -12.33 1.78
C TYR A 93 -2.57 -11.82 0.84
N LEU A 94 -2.19 -10.95 -0.10
CA LEU A 94 -3.09 -10.36 -1.11
C LEU A 94 -2.78 -10.93 -2.49
N ASN A 95 -1.59 -10.61 -3.03
CA ASN A 95 -1.08 -11.14 -4.30
C ASN A 95 0.35 -11.68 -4.14
N GLY A 96 0.54 -12.44 -3.06
CA GLY A 96 1.84 -12.90 -2.58
C GLY A 96 2.02 -12.56 -1.10
N THR A 97 3.15 -12.99 -0.55
CA THR A 97 3.53 -12.64 0.82
C THR A 97 4.22 -11.29 0.82
N GLU A 98 3.58 -10.31 1.43
CA GLU A 98 4.11 -8.96 1.60
C GLU A 98 4.40 -8.70 3.07
N VAL A 99 5.44 -7.92 3.34
CA VAL A 99 5.77 -7.45 4.68
C VAL A 99 5.99 -5.94 4.62
N SER A 100 5.31 -5.22 5.52
CA SER A 100 5.49 -3.78 5.69
C SER A 100 5.95 -3.46 7.11
N VAL A 101 6.75 -2.41 7.20
CA VAL A 101 7.24 -1.85 8.46
C VAL A 101 7.00 -0.36 8.41
N ALA A 102 6.36 0.17 9.45
CA ALA A 102 6.10 1.60 9.56
C ALA A 102 6.51 2.12 10.95
N VAL A 103 6.89 3.38 11.00
CA VAL A 103 7.14 4.11 12.24
C VAL A 103 6.23 5.33 12.25
N ALA A 104 5.42 5.46 13.28
CA ALA A 104 4.57 6.62 13.51
C ALA A 104 5.00 7.32 14.81
N TYR A 105 4.89 8.64 14.81
CA TYR A 105 5.14 9.48 15.98
C TYR A 105 3.88 10.30 16.27
N THR A 106 3.42 10.26 17.52
CA THR A 106 2.27 11.03 17.99
C THR A 106 2.75 12.18 18.85
N PHE A 107 2.38 13.41 18.47
CA PHE A 107 2.68 14.64 19.20
C PHE A 107 1.50 15.09 20.06
#